data_AF-A0A7X6ULP8-F1
#
_entry.id   AF-A0A7X6ULP8-F1
#
_cell.length_a   1.000
_cell.length_b   1.000
_cell.length_c   1.000
_cell.angle_alpha   90.00
_cell.angle_beta   90.00
_cell.angle_gamma   90.00
#
_symmetry.space_group_name_H-M   'P 1'
#
loop_
_entity.id
_entity.type
_entity.pdbx_description
1 polymer ?
#
loop_
_entity_poly.entity_id
_entity_poly.type
_entity_poly.pdbx_seq_one_letter_code
_entity_poly.pdbx_strand_id
1 'polypeptide(L)'
;MKKSILPASGDIANEALKIAKNCRHYAMCKIDFLGSGICASGLLYQYVSFYPQGRMDLYAAICEKTVPVTEQCVEIANSCDLCGKCDYQCYFVNEMRPSIVMKALKDYVDDYLQNGGEIAAVPEDRILKELRRIVGHFWAANDPAIKIAYHHDICPHVDFKMPQYVVMPSSREEISSIIKLLNDHQIPYVVRGNGASTHGLVFSEGVVLDLQRMKTIDFDEKNWLVKAGPGVAAFELQSAAAGRGFRVHTAEPAALVCANIMTSGLLSTFSTTYGIAADNFIDAEFVARDGSFFSLNDIDSPNLFSYQNLIADHEALAVCVSVSMKLHPVTADEGGVLVPFESLDNALGFAKECSIRHIGLAIGILGEEFISSFIAPTKKLAEEARVVFARKMGMPYIVLLIGDKYALRSVGEMGYPVIDQKLFQTLYQGLPSLNSAEWLDLLGELTEDEPFSYLKLGKFGELAEIALAPSPA
;
A
#
# COMPACT_ATOMS: atom_id res chain seq x y z
N MET A 1 -20.68 16.61 41.97
CA MET A 1 -19.85 17.45 41.06
C MET A 1 -19.10 16.51 40.13
N LYS A 2 -19.56 16.38 38.88
CA LYS A 2 -18.93 15.55 37.85
C LYS A 2 -17.60 16.18 37.46
N LYS A 3 -16.46 15.58 37.83
CA LYS A 3 -15.16 15.97 37.28
C LYS A 3 -15.19 15.66 35.78
N SER A 4 -14.95 16.69 34.99
CA SER A 4 -14.70 16.60 33.55
C SER A 4 -13.58 15.60 33.29
N ILE A 5 -13.92 14.43 32.73
CA ILE A 5 -12.98 13.50 32.11
C ILE A 5 -12.61 14.13 30.77
N LEU A 6 -11.71 15.11 30.82
CA LEU A 6 -10.86 15.45 29.70
C LEU A 6 -9.59 14.62 29.86
N PRO A 7 -8.98 14.09 28.78
CA PRO A 7 -7.63 13.56 28.88
C PRO A 7 -6.74 14.65 29.48
N ALA A 8 -5.78 14.26 30.31
CA ALA A 8 -4.80 15.18 30.87
C ALA A 8 -4.32 16.13 29.77
N SER A 9 -4.52 17.43 29.98
CA SER A 9 -4.11 18.50 29.08
C SER A 9 -2.58 18.62 29.10
N GLY A 10 -1.91 17.63 28.52
CA GLY A 10 -0.48 17.60 28.28
C GLY A 10 -0.21 17.58 26.78
N ASP A 11 0.91 18.18 26.38
CA ASP A 11 1.33 18.29 24.98
C ASP A 11 1.33 16.93 24.24
N ILE A 12 1.61 15.84 24.96
CA ILE A 12 1.68 14.46 24.42
C ILE A 12 0.30 13.92 24.02
N ALA A 13 -0.77 14.17 24.79
CA ALA A 13 -2.11 13.69 24.45
C ALA A 13 -2.65 14.40 23.20
N ASN A 14 -2.35 15.70 23.08
CA ASN A 14 -2.65 16.49 21.90
C ASN A 14 -1.83 16.04 20.68
N GLU A 15 -0.56 15.70 20.87
CA GLU A 15 0.30 15.13 19.83
C GLU A 15 -0.22 13.76 19.36
N ALA A 16 -0.55 12.85 20.27
CA ALA A 16 -1.09 11.54 19.93
C ALA A 16 -2.38 11.66 19.10
N LEU A 17 -3.30 12.55 19.49
CA LEU A 17 -4.54 12.77 18.74
C LEU A 17 -4.25 13.33 17.34
N LYS A 18 -3.29 14.25 17.23
CA LYS A 18 -2.85 14.79 15.94
C LYS A 18 -2.25 13.71 15.05
N ILE A 19 -1.41 12.82 15.57
CA ILE A 19 -0.84 11.70 14.82
C ILE A 19 -1.97 10.76 14.38
N ALA A 20 -2.87 10.39 15.29
CA ALA A 20 -3.99 9.50 15.03
C ALA A 20 -4.85 9.98 13.85
N LYS A 21 -5.25 11.27 13.85
CA LYS A 21 -6.04 11.88 12.78
C LYS A 21 -5.32 12.02 11.44
N ASN A 22 -3.99 11.95 11.44
CA ASN A 22 -3.18 12.07 10.25
C ASN A 22 -2.72 10.72 9.70
N CYS A 23 -3.29 9.60 10.16
CA CYS A 23 -3.05 8.29 9.56
C CYS A 23 -3.34 8.35 8.05
N ARG A 24 -2.33 8.15 7.21
CA ARG A 24 -2.45 8.20 5.74
C ARG A 24 -1.90 6.95 5.03
N HIS A 25 -1.23 6.06 5.76
CA HIS A 25 -0.70 4.79 5.22
C HIS A 25 -1.64 3.63 5.47
N TYR A 26 -2.85 3.75 4.91
CA TYR A 26 -3.76 2.63 4.89
C TYR A 26 -3.14 1.47 4.13
N ALA A 27 -3.49 0.25 4.54
CA ALA A 27 -3.06 -1.02 3.97
C ALA A 27 -1.60 -1.44 4.25
N MET A 28 -0.66 -0.50 4.37
CA MET A 28 0.77 -0.82 4.52
C MET A 28 1.09 -1.60 5.80
N CYS A 29 0.33 -1.39 6.87
CA CYS A 29 0.49 -2.10 8.15
C CYS A 29 0.29 -3.63 8.05
N LYS A 30 -0.25 -4.12 6.93
CA LYS A 30 -0.59 -5.53 6.70
C LYS A 30 0.45 -6.26 5.84
N ILE A 31 1.50 -5.58 5.38
CA ILE A 31 2.59 -6.16 4.57
C ILE A 31 3.96 -5.83 5.19
N ASP A 32 4.92 -6.74 5.06
CA ASP A 32 6.27 -6.54 5.59
C ASP A 32 7.20 -5.89 4.55
N PHE A 33 6.84 -4.69 4.12
CA PHE A 33 7.53 -4.02 3.01
C PHE A 33 9.02 -3.74 3.28
N LEU A 34 9.37 -3.43 4.53
CA LEU A 34 10.75 -3.09 4.94
C LEU A 34 11.51 -4.27 5.54
N GLY A 35 10.90 -5.45 5.66
CA GLY A 35 11.50 -6.60 6.36
C GLY A 35 11.70 -6.38 7.87
N SER A 36 11.02 -5.40 8.46
CA SER A 36 11.08 -5.10 9.91
C SER A 36 10.00 -5.83 10.71
N GLY A 37 9.14 -6.58 10.02
CA GLY A 37 8.08 -7.41 10.58
C GLY A 37 6.74 -6.69 10.71
N ILE A 38 5.68 -7.49 10.80
CA ILE A 38 4.29 -7.03 10.96
C ILE A 38 3.89 -7.07 12.46
N CYS A 39 2.93 -6.23 12.85
CA CYS A 39 2.32 -6.24 14.18
C CYS A 39 1.72 -7.62 14.50
N ALA A 40 2.20 -8.27 15.58
CA ALA A 40 1.78 -9.62 15.95
C ALA A 40 0.29 -9.72 16.28
N SER A 41 -0.27 -8.72 16.96
CA SER A 41 -1.70 -8.65 17.23
C SER A 41 -2.53 -8.54 15.95
N GLY A 42 -2.07 -7.74 14.97
CA GLY A 42 -2.71 -7.70 13.66
C GLY A 42 -2.75 -9.07 12.99
N LEU A 43 -1.66 -9.84 13.02
CA LEU A 43 -1.63 -11.20 12.46
C LEU A 43 -2.54 -12.19 13.19
N LEU A 44 -2.65 -12.07 14.52
CA LEU A 44 -3.46 -12.95 15.35
C LEU A 44 -4.97 -12.71 15.16
N TYR A 45 -5.39 -11.44 15.18
CA TYR A 45 -6.81 -11.06 15.19
C TYR A 45 -7.37 -10.68 13.81
N GLN A 46 -6.51 -10.24 12.89
CA GLN A 46 -6.76 -9.91 11.47
C GLN A 46 -7.72 -8.75 11.17
N TYR A 47 -8.64 -8.37 12.06
CA TYR A 47 -9.41 -7.13 11.89
C TYR A 47 -8.48 -5.92 11.86
N VAL A 48 -8.84 -4.92 11.04
CA VAL A 48 -8.04 -3.69 10.88
C VAL A 48 -7.78 -3.00 12.22
N SER A 49 -8.75 -3.02 13.16
CA SER A 49 -8.60 -2.41 14.49
C SER A 49 -7.44 -2.95 15.32
N PHE A 50 -6.96 -4.17 15.05
CA PHE A 50 -5.80 -4.76 15.73
C PHE A 50 -4.45 -4.43 15.05
N TYR A 51 -4.50 -3.78 13.89
CA TYR A 51 -3.32 -3.19 13.25
C TYR A 51 -3.12 -1.75 13.72
N PRO A 52 -1.90 -1.19 13.61
CA PRO A 52 -1.61 0.19 14.00
C PRO A 52 -2.60 1.21 13.42
N GLN A 53 -2.95 1.10 12.12
CA GLN A 53 -3.91 2.02 11.49
C GLN A 53 -5.27 2.04 12.20
N GLY A 54 -5.83 0.87 12.52
CA GLY A 54 -7.15 0.81 13.14
C GLY A 54 -7.14 1.20 14.62
N ARG A 55 -6.01 1.00 15.32
CA ARG A 55 -5.84 1.57 16.67
C ARG A 55 -5.79 3.09 16.66
N MET A 56 -5.21 3.69 15.64
CA MET A 56 -5.21 5.14 15.47
C MET A 56 -6.62 5.67 15.22
N ASP A 57 -7.39 5.03 14.34
CA ASP A 57 -8.80 5.37 14.10
C ASP A 57 -9.63 5.25 15.39
N LEU A 58 -9.44 4.16 16.14
CA LEU A 58 -10.11 3.93 17.41
C LEU A 58 -9.76 5.00 18.46
N TYR A 59 -8.48 5.32 18.62
CA TYR A 59 -8.04 6.34 19.57
C TYR A 59 -8.63 7.71 19.25
N ALA A 60 -8.60 8.11 17.97
CA ALA A 60 -9.21 9.37 17.53
C ALA A 60 -10.70 9.41 17.86
N ALA A 61 -11.44 8.35 17.54
CA ALA A 61 -12.88 8.25 17.78
C ALA A 61 -13.26 8.28 19.27
N ILE A 62 -12.46 7.65 20.13
CA ILE A 62 -12.67 7.67 21.58
C ILE A 62 -12.41 9.07 22.15
N CYS A 63 -11.33 9.74 21.73
CA CYS A 63 -11.06 11.11 22.13
C CYS A 63 -12.17 12.08 21.71
N GLU A 64 -12.77 11.85 20.54
CA GLU A 64 -13.90 12.62 20.02
C GLU A 64 -15.26 12.19 20.58
N LYS A 65 -15.30 11.10 21.36
CA LYS A 65 -16.51 10.52 21.96
C LYS A 65 -17.53 10.07 20.92
N THR A 66 -17.07 9.70 19.72
CA THR A 66 -17.91 9.11 18.66
C THR A 66 -18.04 7.59 18.81
N VAL A 67 -17.09 6.96 19.50
CA VAL A 67 -17.10 5.53 19.85
C VAL A 67 -16.99 5.37 21.37
N PRO A 68 -17.88 4.58 22.02
CA PRO A 68 -17.75 4.28 23.44
C PRO A 68 -16.67 3.24 23.71
N VAL A 69 -16.21 3.15 24.96
CA VAL A 69 -15.30 2.07 25.40
C VAL A 69 -16.10 0.77 25.56
N THR A 70 -15.89 -0.19 24.67
CA THR A 70 -16.48 -1.54 24.68
C THR A 70 -15.48 -2.58 25.16
N GLU A 71 -15.91 -3.83 25.36
CA GLU A 71 -14.97 -4.94 25.67
C GLU A 71 -13.93 -5.11 24.55
N GLN A 72 -14.34 -4.99 23.27
CA GLN A 72 -13.40 -5.05 22.15
C GLN A 72 -12.43 -3.87 22.13
N CYS A 73 -12.86 -2.66 22.51
CA CYS A 73 -11.95 -1.53 22.67
C CYS A 73 -10.82 -1.86 23.66
N VAL A 74 -11.17 -2.47 24.80
CA VAL A 74 -10.20 -2.88 25.82
C VAL A 74 -9.26 -3.95 25.29
N GLU A 75 -9.79 -4.95 24.58
CA GLU A 75 -8.99 -6.01 23.96
C GLU A 75 -8.01 -5.46 22.91
N ILE A 76 -8.49 -4.58 22.02
CA ILE A 76 -7.68 -3.93 20.98
C ILE A 76 -6.53 -3.14 21.60
N ALA A 77 -6.79 -2.36 22.66
CA ALA A 77 -5.76 -1.61 23.37
C ALA A 77 -4.74 -2.53 24.04
N ASN A 78 -5.21 -3.58 24.72
CA ASN A 78 -4.35 -4.51 25.46
C ASN A 78 -3.55 -5.47 24.60
N SER A 79 -4.00 -5.72 23.37
CA SER A 79 -3.29 -6.56 22.42
C SER A 79 -1.98 -5.94 21.89
N CYS A 80 -1.74 -4.65 22.13
CA CYS A 80 -0.48 -4.00 21.76
C CYS A 80 0.60 -4.20 22.84
N ASP A 81 1.74 -4.74 22.43
CA ASP A 81 2.93 -4.96 23.26
C ASP A 81 3.92 -3.78 23.26
N LEU A 82 3.59 -2.70 22.56
CA LEU A 82 4.44 -1.52 22.36
C LEU A 82 5.82 -1.83 21.75
N CYS A 83 5.94 -2.86 20.90
CA CYS A 83 7.21 -3.24 20.25
C CYS A 83 7.81 -2.18 19.30
N GLY A 84 7.05 -1.14 18.92
CA GLY A 84 7.55 -0.03 18.08
C GLY A 84 7.68 -0.34 16.58
N LYS A 85 7.39 -1.56 16.12
CA LYS A 85 7.52 -1.96 14.69
C LYS A 85 6.76 -1.04 13.72
N CYS A 86 5.61 -0.53 14.15
CA CYS A 86 4.79 0.40 13.38
C CYS A 86 5.49 1.72 13.05
N ASP A 87 6.50 2.12 13.84
CA ASP A 87 7.23 3.37 13.60
C ASP A 87 8.12 3.25 12.37
N TYR A 88 8.72 2.09 12.07
CA TYR A 88 9.68 1.99 10.97
C TYR A 88 9.05 2.34 9.61
N GLN A 89 7.93 1.69 9.27
CA GLN A 89 7.24 1.94 8.00
C GLN A 89 6.61 3.34 7.96
N CYS A 90 5.98 3.78 9.05
CA CYS A 90 5.31 5.09 9.08
C CYS A 90 6.30 6.26 9.14
N TYR A 91 7.45 6.09 9.77
CA TYR A 91 8.50 7.10 9.83
C TYR A 91 9.20 7.22 8.48
N PHE A 92 9.55 6.10 7.86
CA PHE A 92 10.20 6.08 6.55
C PHE A 92 9.42 6.88 5.49
N VAL A 93 8.09 6.77 5.51
CA VAL A 93 7.27 7.37 4.47
C VAL A 93 6.64 8.71 4.88
N ASN A 94 6.26 8.91 6.16
CA ASN A 94 5.55 10.12 6.63
C ASN A 94 6.19 10.80 7.86
N GLU A 95 7.36 10.36 8.32
CA GLU A 95 8.00 10.81 9.57
C GLU A 95 7.13 10.60 10.83
N MET A 96 6.12 9.74 10.72
CA MET A 96 5.13 9.51 11.76
C MET A 96 5.57 8.40 12.71
N ARG A 97 5.27 8.56 14.02
CA ARG A 97 5.54 7.56 15.06
C ARG A 97 4.24 7.07 15.72
N PRO A 98 3.55 6.08 15.14
CA PRO A 98 2.31 5.54 15.69
C PRO A 98 2.42 4.98 17.10
N SER A 99 3.61 4.58 17.57
CA SER A 99 3.82 4.06 18.93
C SER A 99 3.33 5.01 20.04
N ILE A 100 3.43 6.33 19.81
CA ILE A 100 2.90 7.38 20.69
C ILE A 100 1.38 7.21 20.86
N VAL A 101 0.66 6.92 19.77
CA VAL A 101 -0.79 6.69 19.78
C VAL A 101 -1.13 5.36 20.43
N MET A 102 -0.35 4.31 20.19
CA MET A 102 -0.56 3.01 20.82
C MET A 102 -0.49 3.11 22.35
N LYS A 103 0.53 3.82 22.85
CA LYS A 103 0.68 4.09 24.29
C LYS A 103 -0.47 4.93 24.82
N ALA A 104 -0.84 6.01 24.12
CA ALA A 104 -1.92 6.90 24.54
C ALA A 104 -3.28 6.19 24.59
N LEU A 105 -3.57 5.29 23.64
CA LEU A 105 -4.77 4.46 23.66
C LEU A 105 -4.81 3.53 24.87
N LYS A 106 -3.69 2.88 25.18
CA LYS A 106 -3.57 1.98 26.32
C LYS A 106 -3.74 2.74 27.65
N ASP A 107 -3.03 3.85 27.81
CA ASP A 107 -3.13 4.72 28.98
C ASP A 107 -4.58 5.24 29.15
N TYR A 108 -5.24 5.66 28.06
CA TYR A 108 -6.63 6.11 28.10
C TYR A 108 -7.57 5.03 28.63
N VAL A 109 -7.46 3.80 28.11
CA VAL A 109 -8.32 2.69 28.51
C VAL A 109 -8.06 2.30 29.97
N ASP A 110 -6.80 2.22 30.37
CA ASP A 110 -6.42 1.89 31.75
C ASP A 110 -6.96 2.94 32.73
N ASP A 111 -6.79 4.24 32.42
CA ASP A 111 -7.33 5.34 33.22
C ASP A 111 -8.87 5.32 33.26
N TYR A 112 -9.53 5.05 32.13
CA TYR A 112 -10.98 4.97 32.04
C TYR A 112 -11.53 3.89 32.99
N LEU A 113 -10.92 2.70 32.99
CA LEU A 113 -11.33 1.58 33.84
C LEU A 113 -11.02 1.85 35.32
N GLN A 114 -9.84 2.39 35.65
CA GLN A 114 -9.45 2.72 37.02
C GLN A 114 -10.37 3.77 37.67
N ASN A 115 -10.90 4.69 36.86
CA ASN A 115 -11.83 5.72 37.31
C ASN A 115 -13.30 5.24 37.36
N GLY A 116 -13.55 3.93 37.18
CA GLY A 116 -14.89 3.34 37.21
C GLY A 116 -15.73 3.65 35.97
N GLY A 117 -15.08 3.84 34.83
CA GLY A 117 -15.75 3.98 33.54
C GLY A 117 -16.57 2.73 33.20
N GLU A 118 -17.76 2.92 32.64
CA GLU A 118 -18.69 1.85 32.31
C GLU A 118 -18.37 1.29 30.93
N ILE A 119 -18.14 -0.03 30.84
CA ILE A 119 -17.95 -0.70 29.56
C ILE A 119 -19.30 -0.79 28.85
N ALA A 120 -19.41 -0.17 27.68
CA ALA A 120 -20.63 -0.17 26.91
C ALA A 120 -20.94 -1.57 26.37
N ALA A 121 -22.13 -2.08 26.68
CA ALA A 121 -22.61 -3.33 26.13
C ALA A 121 -22.96 -3.18 24.64
N VAL A 122 -22.50 -4.12 23.82
CA VAL A 122 -22.83 -4.17 22.40
C VAL A 122 -23.87 -5.28 22.19
N PRO A 123 -25.12 -4.93 21.79
CA PRO A 123 -26.18 -5.92 21.66
C PRO A 123 -25.91 -6.85 20.46
N GLU A 124 -26.20 -8.13 20.65
CA GLU A 124 -26.20 -9.11 19.56
C GLU A 124 -27.61 -9.25 18.97
N ASP A 125 -27.81 -8.66 17.80
CA ASP A 125 -29.06 -8.77 17.06
C ASP A 125 -29.15 -10.09 16.25
N ARG A 126 -30.31 -10.30 15.60
CA ARG A 126 -30.57 -11.52 14.82
C ARG A 126 -29.64 -11.65 13.61
N ILE A 127 -29.30 -10.55 12.93
CA ILE A 127 -28.47 -10.58 11.73
C ILE A 127 -27.04 -10.97 12.11
N LEU A 128 -26.50 -10.40 13.19
CA LEU A 128 -25.19 -10.78 13.69
C LEU A 128 -25.10 -12.26 14.07
N LYS A 129 -26.15 -12.82 14.70
CA LYS A 129 -26.22 -14.26 15.01
C LYS A 129 -26.14 -15.13 13.77
N GLU A 130 -26.88 -14.77 12.71
CA GLU A 130 -26.85 -15.51 11.45
C GLU A 130 -25.50 -15.37 10.74
N LEU A 131 -24.90 -14.17 10.71
CA LEU A 131 -23.56 -13.97 10.17
C LEU A 131 -22.53 -14.81 10.93
N ARG A 132 -22.56 -14.81 12.27
CA ARG A 132 -21.69 -15.63 13.13
C ARG A 132 -21.93 -17.12 12.95
N ARG A 133 -23.14 -17.55 12.60
CA ARG A 133 -23.43 -18.95 12.25
C ARG A 133 -22.74 -19.37 10.94
N ILE A 134 -22.55 -18.43 10.01
CA ILE A 134 -21.87 -18.68 8.73
C ILE A 134 -20.35 -18.70 8.91
N VAL A 135 -19.77 -17.63 9.48
CA VAL A 135 -18.30 -17.46 9.50
C VAL A 135 -17.62 -17.83 10.82
N GLY A 136 -18.41 -18.13 11.86
CA GLY A 136 -17.96 -18.31 13.23
C GLY A 136 -18.07 -17.03 14.08
N HIS A 137 -18.19 -17.20 15.40
CA HIS A 137 -18.47 -16.11 16.35
C HIS A 137 -17.48 -14.94 16.27
N PHE A 138 -16.18 -15.24 16.12
CA PHE A 138 -15.12 -14.24 16.08
C PHE A 138 -15.11 -13.43 14.78
N TRP A 139 -15.56 -14.00 13.66
CA TRP A 139 -15.36 -13.45 12.31
C TRP A 139 -16.51 -12.59 11.78
N ALA A 140 -17.49 -12.28 12.63
CA ALA A 140 -18.49 -11.25 12.38
C ALA A 140 -18.67 -10.37 13.63
N ALA A 141 -18.61 -9.06 13.43
CA ALA A 141 -18.64 -8.08 14.50
C ALA A 141 -19.55 -6.89 14.16
N ASN A 142 -20.31 -6.42 15.14
CA ASN A 142 -21.02 -5.13 15.12
C ASN A 142 -20.44 -4.11 16.12
N ASP A 143 -19.33 -4.45 16.80
CA ASP A 143 -18.74 -3.61 17.83
C ASP A 143 -18.19 -2.30 17.24
N PRO A 144 -18.59 -1.12 17.74
CA PRO A 144 -18.07 0.16 17.28
C PRO A 144 -16.53 0.27 17.24
N ALA A 145 -15.83 -0.38 18.17
CA ALA A 145 -14.37 -0.37 18.21
C ALA A 145 -13.73 -1.18 17.06
N ILE A 146 -14.44 -2.17 16.52
CA ILE A 146 -14.03 -2.88 15.30
C ILE A 146 -14.41 -2.06 14.07
N LYS A 147 -15.66 -1.60 14.00
CA LYS A 147 -16.23 -0.98 12.80
C LYS A 147 -15.61 0.36 12.43
N ILE A 148 -15.09 1.11 13.40
CA ILE A 148 -14.47 2.41 13.15
C ILE A 148 -13.31 2.30 12.14
N ALA A 149 -12.53 1.23 12.18
CA ALA A 149 -11.42 1.04 11.24
C ALA A 149 -11.85 0.69 9.79
N TYR A 150 -13.17 0.62 9.56
CA TYR A 150 -13.81 0.25 8.30
C TYR A 150 -14.76 1.34 7.76
N HIS A 151 -14.85 2.51 8.42
CA HIS A 151 -15.84 3.53 8.06
C HIS A 151 -15.43 4.45 6.89
N HIS A 152 -14.19 4.32 6.39
CA HIS A 152 -13.63 5.19 5.36
C HIS A 152 -12.49 4.52 4.56
N ASP A 153 -12.04 5.25 3.53
CA ASP A 153 -10.79 5.04 2.80
C ASP A 153 -10.09 6.39 2.59
N ILE A 154 -9.10 6.47 1.69
CA ILE A 154 -8.27 7.66 1.48
C ILE A 154 -8.99 8.71 0.62
N CYS A 155 -10.22 8.46 0.16
CA CYS A 155 -10.96 9.38 -0.69
C CYS A 155 -11.34 10.67 0.07
N PRO A 156 -10.92 11.86 -0.40
CA PRO A 156 -11.23 13.12 0.27
C PRO A 156 -12.62 13.69 -0.10
N HIS A 157 -13.38 13.03 -0.98
CA HIS A 157 -14.57 13.58 -1.60
C HIS A 157 -15.87 12.83 -1.28
N VAL A 158 -15.81 11.82 -0.41
CA VAL A 158 -16.97 10.99 -0.05
C VAL A 158 -17.16 11.02 1.46
N ASP A 159 -18.40 11.21 1.90
CA ASP A 159 -18.76 11.15 3.30
C ASP A 159 -18.53 9.75 3.88
N PHE A 160 -17.92 9.70 5.05
CA PHE A 160 -17.63 8.47 5.76
C PHE A 160 -18.91 7.79 6.23
N LYS A 161 -18.96 6.45 6.10
CA LYS A 161 -20.14 5.65 6.46
C LYS A 161 -19.72 4.57 7.43
N MET A 162 -20.29 4.61 8.63
CA MET A 162 -20.06 3.58 9.65
C MET A 162 -20.85 2.33 9.28
N PRO A 163 -20.21 1.17 9.08
CA PRO A 163 -20.94 -0.05 8.77
C PRO A 163 -21.82 -0.50 9.95
N GLN A 164 -22.84 -1.29 9.66
CA GLN A 164 -23.56 -2.06 10.67
C GLN A 164 -22.73 -3.26 11.12
N TYR A 165 -22.08 -3.96 10.19
CA TYR A 165 -21.30 -5.17 10.45
C TYR A 165 -20.00 -5.21 9.64
N VAL A 166 -18.97 -5.81 10.22
CA VAL A 166 -17.76 -6.25 9.51
C VAL A 166 -17.72 -7.77 9.58
N VAL A 167 -17.50 -8.41 8.43
CA VAL A 167 -17.53 -9.88 8.31
C VAL A 167 -16.32 -10.35 7.52
N MET A 168 -15.62 -11.34 8.05
CA MET A 168 -14.42 -11.92 7.44
C MET A 168 -14.67 -13.39 7.07
N PRO A 169 -15.09 -13.70 5.84
CA PRO A 169 -15.27 -15.10 5.41
C PRO A 169 -13.93 -15.79 5.13
N SER A 170 -13.93 -17.12 5.16
CA SER A 170 -12.79 -17.99 4.84
C SER A 170 -12.99 -18.90 3.63
N SER A 171 -14.16 -18.86 3.00
CA SER A 171 -14.46 -19.64 1.80
C SER A 171 -15.46 -18.91 0.90
N ARG A 172 -15.51 -19.31 -0.37
CA ARG A 172 -16.52 -18.81 -1.31
C ARG A 172 -17.94 -19.25 -0.93
N GLU A 173 -18.08 -20.39 -0.25
CA GLU A 173 -19.35 -20.91 0.26
C GLU A 173 -19.90 -20.05 1.40
N GLU A 174 -19.03 -19.58 2.30
CA GLU A 174 -19.40 -18.57 3.30
C GLU A 174 -19.82 -17.26 2.63
N ILE A 175 -19.07 -16.78 1.63
CA ILE A 175 -19.42 -15.57 0.86
C ILE A 175 -20.80 -15.70 0.22
N SER A 176 -21.08 -16.82 -0.46
CA SER A 176 -22.40 -17.12 -1.05
C SER A 176 -23.51 -17.06 -0.02
N SER A 177 -23.30 -17.68 1.14
CA SER A 177 -24.29 -17.71 2.22
C SER A 177 -24.54 -16.34 2.82
N ILE A 178 -23.48 -15.52 2.98
CA ILE A 178 -23.60 -14.13 3.43
C ILE A 178 -24.40 -13.32 2.41
N ILE A 179 -24.03 -13.35 1.13
CA ILE A 179 -24.71 -12.57 0.08
C ILE A 179 -26.21 -12.89 0.04
N LYS A 180 -26.57 -14.17 0.11
CA LYS A 180 -27.98 -14.59 0.16
C LYS A 180 -28.72 -14.02 1.37
N LEU A 181 -28.12 -14.12 2.56
CA LEU A 181 -28.66 -13.54 3.79
C LEU A 181 -28.85 -12.01 3.65
N LEU A 182 -27.86 -11.29 3.14
CA LEU A 182 -27.93 -9.84 3.00
C LEU A 182 -28.99 -9.42 1.97
N ASN A 183 -29.13 -10.17 0.88
CA ASN A 183 -30.19 -9.94 -0.11
C ASN A 183 -31.59 -10.16 0.48
N ASP A 184 -31.79 -11.25 1.23
CA ASP A 184 -33.08 -11.56 1.88
C ASP A 184 -33.52 -10.45 2.85
N HIS A 185 -32.54 -9.73 3.42
CA HIS A 185 -32.76 -8.63 4.36
C HIS A 185 -32.56 -7.24 3.76
N GLN A 186 -32.27 -7.12 2.45
CA GLN A 186 -32.00 -5.85 1.75
C GLN A 186 -30.89 -5.01 2.41
N ILE A 187 -29.84 -5.67 2.92
CA ILE A 187 -28.70 -5.00 3.55
C ILE A 187 -27.61 -4.79 2.50
N PRO A 188 -27.20 -3.54 2.21
CA PRO A 188 -26.14 -3.30 1.24
C PRO A 188 -24.80 -3.81 1.77
N TYR A 189 -23.91 -4.21 0.86
CA TYR A 189 -22.57 -4.65 1.23
C TYR A 189 -21.52 -4.17 0.25
N VAL A 190 -20.29 -4.13 0.75
CA VAL A 190 -19.11 -3.81 -0.05
C VAL A 190 -18.00 -4.79 0.26
N VAL A 191 -17.17 -5.09 -0.74
CA VAL A 191 -15.95 -5.88 -0.55
C VAL A 191 -14.80 -4.94 -0.23
N ARG A 192 -14.03 -5.26 0.80
CA ARG A 192 -12.84 -4.51 1.20
C ARG A 192 -11.62 -5.40 1.10
N GLY A 193 -10.60 -4.88 0.42
CA GLY A 193 -9.24 -5.40 0.49
C GLY A 193 -8.49 -4.85 1.70
N ASN A 194 -7.29 -4.31 1.51
CA ASN A 194 -6.57 -3.66 2.62
C ASN A 194 -6.99 -2.21 2.89
N GLY A 195 -7.93 -1.65 2.11
CA GLY A 195 -8.53 -0.33 2.36
C GLY A 195 -7.81 0.87 1.74
N ALA A 196 -6.87 0.66 0.81
CA ALA A 196 -6.10 1.71 0.15
C ALA A 196 -6.80 2.37 -1.06
N SER A 197 -8.12 2.19 -1.21
CA SER A 197 -8.86 2.87 -2.28
C SER A 197 -8.84 4.39 -2.06
N THR A 198 -8.78 5.13 -3.16
CA THR A 198 -8.88 6.60 -3.21
C THR A 198 -10.21 7.08 -3.80
N HIS A 199 -11.17 6.16 -3.99
CA HIS A 199 -12.41 6.40 -4.75
C HIS A 199 -13.69 6.22 -3.91
N GLY A 200 -13.60 5.93 -2.60
CA GLY A 200 -14.77 5.74 -1.74
C GLY A 200 -15.47 4.40 -1.96
N LEU A 201 -14.73 3.35 -2.32
CA LEU A 201 -15.28 2.08 -2.83
C LEU A 201 -15.32 0.94 -1.80
N VAL A 202 -14.82 1.16 -0.59
CA VAL A 202 -14.50 0.06 0.36
C VAL A 202 -15.12 0.24 1.74
N PHE A 203 -16.23 1.00 1.82
CA PHE A 203 -17.04 1.20 3.01
C PHE A 203 -18.53 1.34 2.64
N SER A 204 -19.42 0.97 3.57
CA SER A 204 -20.88 0.94 3.39
C SER A 204 -21.55 1.13 4.76
N GLU A 205 -22.81 1.60 4.78
CA GLU A 205 -23.62 1.64 6.02
C GLU A 205 -24.13 0.25 6.42
N GLY A 206 -24.11 -0.73 5.52
CA GLY A 206 -24.51 -2.11 5.80
C GLY A 206 -23.33 -2.98 6.23
N VAL A 207 -22.91 -3.89 5.35
CA VAL A 207 -21.82 -4.84 5.64
C VAL A 207 -20.54 -4.49 4.88
N VAL A 208 -19.41 -4.56 5.58
CA VAL A 208 -18.08 -4.62 4.95
C VAL A 208 -17.57 -6.06 5.00
N LEU A 209 -17.38 -6.66 3.82
CA LEU A 209 -16.80 -7.99 3.63
C LEU A 209 -15.28 -7.87 3.46
N ASP A 210 -14.51 -8.27 4.47
CA ASP A 210 -13.06 -8.24 4.46
C ASP A 210 -12.49 -9.64 4.16
N LEU A 211 -11.89 -9.79 2.98
CA LEU A 211 -11.48 -11.10 2.44
C LEU A 211 -10.07 -11.54 2.88
N GLN A 212 -9.45 -10.84 3.84
CA GLN A 212 -8.05 -11.05 4.22
C GLN A 212 -7.74 -12.46 4.75
N ARG A 213 -8.73 -13.22 5.24
CA ARG A 213 -8.52 -14.62 5.71
C ARG A 213 -8.16 -15.58 4.57
N MET A 214 -8.57 -15.28 3.34
CA MET A 214 -8.46 -16.19 2.21
C MET A 214 -7.13 -15.98 1.46
N LYS A 215 -6.01 -16.40 2.09
CA LYS A 215 -4.65 -16.28 1.55
C LYS A 215 -4.13 -17.61 1.00
N THR A 216 -4.40 -17.88 -0.26
CA THR A 216 -3.83 -19.02 -0.99
C THR A 216 -3.00 -18.53 -2.16
N ILE A 217 -1.82 -19.13 -2.36
CA ILE A 217 -0.98 -18.89 -3.54
C ILE A 217 -0.55 -20.26 -4.03
N ASP A 218 -0.99 -20.63 -5.23
CA ASP A 218 -0.73 -21.94 -5.83
C ASP A 218 -0.03 -21.74 -7.18
N PHE A 219 1.20 -22.24 -7.30
CA PHE A 219 2.05 -22.05 -8.48
C PHE A 219 1.95 -23.26 -9.39
N ASP A 220 1.58 -23.02 -10.64
CA ASP A 220 1.67 -23.97 -11.75
C ASP A 220 2.77 -23.51 -12.71
N GLU A 221 4.02 -23.72 -12.29
CA GLU A 221 5.21 -23.30 -13.03
C GLU A 221 5.33 -23.98 -14.40
N LYS A 222 4.75 -25.19 -14.55
CA LYS A 222 4.75 -25.90 -15.85
C LYS A 222 3.90 -25.16 -16.88
N ASN A 223 2.83 -24.52 -16.43
CA ASN A 223 1.93 -23.72 -17.27
C ASN A 223 2.18 -22.20 -17.14
N TRP A 224 3.26 -21.79 -16.47
CA TRP A 224 3.61 -20.37 -16.24
C TRP A 224 2.45 -19.57 -15.64
N LEU A 225 1.79 -20.15 -14.63
CA LEU A 225 0.59 -19.60 -14.01
C LEU A 225 0.72 -19.61 -12.48
N VAL A 226 0.14 -18.61 -11.84
CA VAL A 226 -0.10 -18.62 -10.39
C VAL A 226 -1.55 -18.28 -10.10
N LYS A 227 -2.19 -19.08 -9.23
CA LYS A 227 -3.53 -18.83 -8.72
C LYS A 227 -3.43 -18.22 -7.33
N ALA A 228 -4.04 -17.05 -7.13
CA ALA A 228 -4.03 -16.31 -5.87
C ALA A 228 -5.45 -16.12 -5.33
N GLY A 229 -5.61 -16.30 -4.01
CA GLY A 229 -6.84 -16.00 -3.28
C GLY A 229 -7.04 -14.49 -3.04
N PRO A 230 -8.23 -14.10 -2.57
CA PRO A 230 -8.63 -12.69 -2.52
C PRO A 230 -8.02 -11.93 -1.34
N GLY A 231 -7.49 -12.66 -0.34
CA GLY A 231 -6.74 -12.10 0.78
C GLY A 231 -5.28 -11.79 0.47
N VAL A 232 -4.76 -12.20 -0.69
CA VAL A 232 -3.32 -12.07 -1.04
C VAL A 232 -3.01 -10.65 -1.49
N ALA A 233 -2.04 -10.00 -0.85
CA ALA A 233 -1.52 -8.71 -1.29
C ALA A 233 -0.53 -8.88 -2.45
N ALA A 234 -0.43 -7.85 -3.31
CA ALA A 234 0.51 -7.81 -4.42
C ALA A 234 1.96 -8.06 -3.96
N PHE A 235 2.37 -7.44 -2.85
CA PHE A 235 3.69 -7.65 -2.27
C PHE A 235 3.96 -9.10 -1.87
N GLU A 236 2.97 -9.76 -1.26
CA GLU A 236 3.08 -11.16 -0.85
C GLU A 236 3.23 -12.08 -2.07
N LEU A 237 2.40 -11.85 -3.10
CA LEU A 237 2.46 -12.61 -4.35
C LEU A 237 3.79 -12.40 -5.09
N GLN A 238 4.21 -11.14 -5.23
CA GLN A 238 5.45 -10.78 -5.92
C GLN A 238 6.68 -11.33 -5.18
N SER A 239 6.69 -11.29 -3.85
CA SER A 239 7.78 -11.87 -3.03
C SER A 239 7.85 -13.39 -3.17
N ALA A 240 6.70 -14.06 -3.14
CA ALA A 240 6.63 -15.52 -3.33
C ALA A 240 7.07 -15.94 -4.74
N ALA A 241 6.70 -15.17 -5.77
CA ALA A 241 7.12 -15.41 -7.15
C ALA A 241 8.62 -15.16 -7.34
N ALA A 242 9.15 -14.06 -6.79
CA ALA A 242 10.57 -13.72 -6.88
C ALA A 242 11.46 -14.79 -6.26
N GLY A 243 11.05 -15.37 -5.12
CA GLY A 243 11.75 -16.50 -4.49
C GLY A 243 11.82 -17.78 -5.36
N ARG A 244 11.03 -17.84 -6.44
CA ARG A 244 11.00 -18.93 -7.42
C ARG A 244 11.58 -18.54 -8.79
N GLY A 245 12.16 -17.35 -8.93
CA GLY A 245 12.72 -16.87 -10.20
C GLY A 245 11.67 -16.31 -11.18
N PHE A 246 10.47 -15.98 -10.68
CA PHE A 246 9.39 -15.40 -11.47
C PHE A 246 9.00 -14.01 -10.96
N ARG A 247 8.25 -13.28 -11.78
CA ARG A 247 7.52 -12.07 -11.40
C ARG A 247 6.06 -12.20 -11.85
N VAL A 248 5.18 -11.48 -11.20
CA VAL A 248 3.76 -11.38 -11.55
C VAL A 248 3.45 -9.93 -11.87
N HIS A 249 2.55 -9.70 -12.83
CA HIS A 249 2.06 -8.35 -13.09
C HIS A 249 1.13 -7.92 -11.96
N THR A 250 1.64 -7.12 -11.02
CA THR A 250 0.85 -6.57 -9.92
C THR A 250 0.95 -5.05 -9.89
N ALA A 251 -0.10 -4.41 -9.36
CA ALA A 251 -0.15 -2.97 -9.13
C ALA A 251 0.46 -2.63 -7.76
N GLU A 252 -0.24 -1.85 -6.93
CA GLU A 252 0.24 -1.33 -5.65
C GLU A 252 0.58 -2.45 -4.65
N PRO A 253 1.76 -2.44 -3.96
CA PRO A 253 2.22 -3.53 -3.10
C PRO A 253 1.22 -3.97 -2.02
N ALA A 254 0.49 -3.02 -1.42
CA ALA A 254 -0.46 -3.32 -0.36
C ALA A 254 -1.87 -3.64 -0.87
N ALA A 255 -2.15 -3.48 -2.17
CA ALA A 255 -3.45 -3.83 -2.74
C ALA A 255 -3.62 -5.36 -2.83
N LEU A 256 -4.85 -5.83 -2.62
CA LEU A 256 -5.15 -7.26 -2.79
C LEU A 256 -5.36 -7.57 -4.27
N VAL A 257 -4.81 -8.69 -4.73
CA VAL A 257 -4.75 -9.00 -6.17
C VAL A 257 -6.15 -9.20 -6.77
N CYS A 258 -7.09 -9.84 -6.05
CA CYS A 258 -8.48 -9.95 -6.50
C CYS A 258 -9.27 -8.63 -6.41
N ALA A 259 -8.83 -7.66 -5.61
CA ALA A 259 -9.44 -6.34 -5.60
C ALA A 259 -8.96 -5.50 -6.80
N ASN A 260 -7.70 -5.66 -7.19
CA ASN A 260 -7.08 -4.95 -8.31
C ASN A 260 -7.80 -5.16 -9.65
N ILE A 261 -8.25 -6.40 -9.94
CA ILE A 261 -9.03 -6.69 -11.15
C ILE A 261 -10.40 -5.98 -11.14
N MET A 262 -10.94 -5.63 -9.96
CA MET A 262 -12.28 -5.04 -9.83
C MET A 262 -12.31 -3.51 -9.88
N THR A 263 -11.18 -2.82 -9.66
CA THR A 263 -11.19 -1.36 -9.46
C THR A 263 -10.18 -0.62 -10.35
N SER A 264 -8.88 -0.75 -10.06
CA SER A 264 -7.87 0.18 -10.57
C SER A 264 -6.51 -0.45 -10.87
N GLY A 265 -6.34 -1.75 -10.61
CA GLY A 265 -5.05 -2.42 -10.70
C GLY A 265 -4.64 -2.79 -12.13
N LEU A 266 -4.76 -1.83 -13.06
CA LEU A 266 -4.50 -2.04 -14.49
C LEU A 266 -3.02 -1.91 -14.85
N LEU A 267 -2.26 -1.13 -14.09
CA LEU A 267 -0.87 -0.78 -14.41
C LEU A 267 0.09 -1.46 -13.44
N SER A 268 1.24 -1.86 -13.97
CA SER A 268 2.40 -2.34 -13.21
C SER A 268 3.66 -1.64 -13.72
N THR A 269 4.73 -1.65 -12.92
CA THR A 269 6.07 -1.19 -13.33
C THR A 269 6.51 -1.81 -14.66
N PHE A 270 6.15 -3.07 -14.91
CA PHE A 270 6.55 -3.81 -16.11
C PHE A 270 5.52 -3.76 -17.25
N SER A 271 4.56 -2.83 -17.19
CA SER A 271 3.46 -2.79 -18.16
C SER A 271 3.90 -2.55 -19.60
N THR A 272 5.02 -1.87 -19.82
CA THR A 272 5.59 -1.65 -21.16
C THR A 272 6.00 -2.95 -21.84
N THR A 273 6.37 -3.96 -21.07
CA THR A 273 6.89 -5.25 -21.57
C THR A 273 5.83 -6.34 -21.56
N TYR A 274 5.00 -6.39 -20.50
CA TYR A 274 4.04 -7.47 -20.30
C TYR A 274 2.57 -7.06 -20.50
N GLY A 275 2.32 -5.83 -20.95
CA GLY A 275 0.97 -5.30 -21.14
C GLY A 275 0.34 -4.79 -19.85
N ILE A 276 -0.97 -4.54 -19.88
CA ILE A 276 -1.74 -4.14 -18.70
C ILE A 276 -2.26 -5.37 -17.96
N ALA A 277 -2.88 -5.18 -16.80
CA ALA A 277 -3.33 -6.31 -15.98
C ALA A 277 -4.34 -7.20 -16.73
N ALA A 278 -5.17 -6.63 -17.61
CA ALA A 278 -6.09 -7.38 -18.46
C ALA A 278 -5.36 -8.38 -19.39
N ASP A 279 -4.12 -8.10 -19.79
CA ASP A 279 -3.30 -9.02 -20.59
C ASP A 279 -2.67 -10.13 -19.73
N ASN A 280 -2.71 -9.99 -18.40
CA ASN A 280 -2.00 -10.85 -17.45
C ASN A 280 -2.92 -11.76 -16.63
N PHE A 281 -4.20 -11.40 -16.49
CA PHE A 281 -5.21 -12.30 -15.95
C PHE A 281 -5.57 -13.38 -16.99
N ILE A 282 -5.57 -14.63 -16.55
CA ILE A 282 -5.91 -15.82 -17.36
C ILE A 282 -7.34 -16.28 -17.06
N ASP A 283 -7.69 -16.27 -15.78
CA ASP A 283 -9.01 -16.63 -15.28
C ASP A 283 -9.27 -15.96 -13.93
N ALA A 284 -10.52 -15.84 -13.53
CA ALA A 284 -10.88 -15.50 -12.17
C ALA A 284 -12.23 -16.12 -11.79
N GLU A 285 -12.35 -16.52 -10.52
CA GLU A 285 -13.55 -17.11 -9.96
C GLU A 285 -14.30 -16.10 -9.11
N PHE A 286 -15.63 -16.13 -9.18
CA PHE A 286 -16.50 -15.14 -8.57
C PHE A 286 -17.65 -15.77 -7.80
N VAL A 287 -18.13 -15.02 -6.82
CA VAL A 287 -19.47 -15.17 -6.26
C VAL A 287 -20.34 -14.04 -6.80
N ALA A 288 -21.40 -14.39 -7.53
CA ALA A 288 -22.34 -13.45 -8.11
C ALA A 288 -23.24 -12.80 -7.05
N ARG A 289 -24.01 -11.79 -7.47
CA ARG A 289 -24.92 -11.04 -6.60
C ARG A 289 -26.03 -11.87 -5.98
N ASP A 290 -26.42 -12.98 -6.58
CA ASP A 290 -27.40 -13.94 -6.03
C ASP A 290 -26.75 -15.04 -5.17
N GLY A 291 -25.42 -14.99 -5.00
CA GLY A 291 -24.63 -15.99 -4.31
C GLY A 291 -24.31 -17.23 -5.16
N SER A 292 -24.61 -17.26 -6.47
CA SER A 292 -24.11 -18.32 -7.37
C SER A 292 -22.62 -18.15 -7.65
N PHE A 293 -21.99 -19.20 -8.20
CA PHE A 293 -20.57 -19.19 -8.56
C PHE A 293 -20.41 -19.20 -10.08
N PHE A 294 -19.40 -18.48 -10.58
CA PHE A 294 -18.98 -18.55 -11.98
C PHE A 294 -17.48 -18.26 -12.11
N SER A 295 -16.89 -18.70 -13.21
CA SER A 295 -15.55 -18.33 -13.69
C SER A 295 -15.67 -17.41 -14.88
N LEU A 296 -14.71 -16.50 -15.08
CA LEU A 296 -14.67 -15.66 -16.28
C LEU A 296 -14.55 -16.45 -17.57
N ASN A 297 -13.97 -17.66 -17.51
CA ASN A 297 -13.82 -18.55 -18.66
C ASN A 297 -15.03 -19.46 -18.89
N ASP A 298 -16.07 -19.40 -18.07
CA ASP A 298 -17.33 -20.10 -18.34
C ASP A 298 -17.97 -19.54 -19.62
N ILE A 299 -18.55 -20.41 -20.44
CA ILE A 299 -19.18 -20.05 -21.73
C ILE A 299 -20.26 -18.98 -21.54
N ASP A 300 -21.04 -19.10 -20.46
CA ASP A 300 -22.16 -18.21 -20.14
C ASP A 300 -21.77 -17.14 -19.10
N SER A 301 -20.47 -16.90 -18.88
CA SER A 301 -19.99 -15.92 -17.90
C SER A 301 -20.48 -14.50 -18.23
N PRO A 302 -21.02 -13.75 -17.25
CA PRO A 302 -21.36 -12.36 -17.45
C PRO A 302 -20.09 -11.53 -17.71
N ASN A 303 -20.17 -10.59 -18.66
CA ASN A 303 -19.09 -9.61 -18.85
C ASN A 303 -19.15 -8.53 -17.78
N LEU A 304 -18.50 -8.76 -16.63
CA LEU A 304 -18.43 -7.82 -15.51
C LEU A 304 -17.88 -6.45 -15.91
N PHE A 305 -16.97 -6.40 -16.89
CA PHE A 305 -16.25 -5.20 -17.30
C PHE A 305 -16.92 -4.45 -18.46
N SER A 306 -18.14 -4.84 -18.83
CA SER A 306 -18.89 -4.13 -19.87
C SER A 306 -19.29 -2.72 -19.40
N TYR A 307 -19.34 -1.77 -20.34
CA TYR A 307 -19.72 -0.38 -20.04
C TYR A 307 -21.08 -0.24 -19.33
N GLN A 308 -22.01 -1.17 -19.60
CA GLN A 308 -23.34 -1.19 -18.99
C GLN A 308 -23.29 -1.38 -17.46
N ASN A 309 -22.24 -2.04 -16.96
CA ASN A 309 -22.07 -2.30 -15.53
C ASN A 309 -21.38 -1.16 -14.78
N LEU A 310 -20.79 -0.18 -15.49
CA LEU A 310 -20.14 1.00 -14.88
C LEU A 310 -21.15 2.01 -14.29
N ILE A 311 -22.44 1.82 -14.55
CA ILE A 311 -23.54 2.69 -14.11
C ILE A 311 -24.17 2.16 -12.81
N ALA A 312 -23.72 1.01 -12.29
CA ALA A 312 -24.26 0.46 -11.05
C ALA A 312 -23.84 1.32 -9.84
N ASP A 313 -24.80 1.97 -9.21
CA ASP A 313 -24.62 2.73 -7.98
C ASP A 313 -24.11 1.81 -6.86
N HIS A 314 -22.83 1.92 -6.51
CA HIS A 314 -22.19 1.50 -5.24
C HIS A 314 -22.39 0.05 -4.74
N GLU A 315 -22.93 -0.85 -5.55
CA GLU A 315 -23.08 -2.27 -5.22
C GLU A 315 -22.00 -3.12 -5.90
N ALA A 316 -21.40 -4.06 -5.17
CA ALA A 316 -20.44 -5.00 -5.75
C ALA A 316 -21.09 -5.82 -6.88
N LEU A 317 -20.55 -5.73 -8.10
CA LEU A 317 -21.04 -6.48 -9.27
C LEU A 317 -20.90 -8.00 -9.09
N ALA A 318 -19.84 -8.41 -8.41
CA ALA A 318 -19.55 -9.76 -7.97
C ALA A 318 -18.39 -9.69 -6.95
N VAL A 319 -18.17 -10.77 -6.20
CA VAL A 319 -17.03 -10.90 -5.31
C VAL A 319 -15.99 -11.80 -5.97
N CYS A 320 -14.86 -11.23 -6.38
CA CYS A 320 -13.73 -12.00 -6.89
C CYS A 320 -13.09 -12.81 -5.75
N VAL A 321 -13.07 -14.14 -5.90
CA VAL A 321 -12.60 -15.10 -4.87
C VAL A 321 -11.37 -15.89 -5.29
N SER A 322 -10.93 -15.77 -6.54
CA SER A 322 -9.58 -16.15 -6.94
C SER A 322 -9.22 -15.53 -8.29
N VAL A 323 -7.93 -15.34 -8.54
CA VAL A 323 -7.40 -14.90 -9.83
C VAL A 323 -6.25 -15.81 -10.24
N SER A 324 -6.21 -16.18 -11.52
CA SER A 324 -5.10 -16.88 -12.15
C SER A 324 -4.34 -15.91 -13.04
N MET A 325 -3.03 -15.82 -12.86
CA MET A 325 -2.18 -14.81 -13.49
C MET A 325 -0.96 -15.43 -14.15
N LYS A 326 -0.47 -14.79 -15.23
CA LYS A 326 0.78 -15.16 -15.91
C LYS A 326 1.98 -14.98 -14.98
N LEU A 327 2.87 -15.96 -14.98
CA LEU A 327 4.23 -15.86 -14.47
C LEU A 327 5.14 -15.39 -15.59
N HIS A 328 5.99 -14.40 -15.30
CA HIS A 328 7.06 -13.97 -16.20
C HIS A 328 8.41 -14.31 -15.59
N PRO A 329 9.43 -14.65 -16.41
CA PRO A 329 10.75 -14.97 -15.88
C PRO A 329 11.47 -13.73 -15.35
N VAL A 330 12.32 -13.93 -14.34
CA VAL A 330 13.30 -12.95 -13.87
C VAL A 330 14.68 -13.43 -14.30
N THR A 331 15.49 -12.57 -14.95
CA THR A 331 16.89 -12.91 -15.25
C THR A 331 17.82 -12.47 -14.13
N ALA A 332 18.94 -13.18 -13.95
CA ALA A 332 19.89 -12.90 -12.87
C ALA A 332 20.74 -11.63 -13.10
N ASP A 333 20.65 -11.04 -14.29
CA ASP A 333 21.43 -9.90 -14.74
C ASP A 333 20.57 -8.65 -15.01
N GLU A 334 19.40 -8.56 -14.38
CA GLU A 334 18.58 -7.36 -14.38
C GLU A 334 19.12 -6.30 -13.41
N GLY A 335 19.08 -5.05 -13.84
CA GLY A 335 19.44 -3.89 -13.02
C GLY A 335 18.66 -2.65 -13.43
N GLY A 336 18.82 -1.58 -12.64
CA GLY A 336 18.23 -0.27 -12.91
C GLY A 336 19.30 0.77 -13.21
N VAL A 337 19.00 1.66 -14.15
CA VAL A 337 19.79 2.86 -14.43
C VAL A 337 18.88 4.08 -14.47
N LEU A 338 19.45 5.22 -14.11
CA LEU A 338 18.79 6.52 -14.13
C LEU A 338 19.48 7.40 -15.18
N VAL A 339 18.70 7.97 -16.10
CA VAL A 339 19.20 8.85 -17.17
C VAL A 339 18.64 10.26 -16.96
N PRO A 340 19.48 11.26 -16.63
CA PRO A 340 19.02 12.62 -16.34
C PRO A 340 18.76 13.44 -17.60
N PHE A 341 17.80 14.37 -17.51
CA PHE A 341 17.41 15.29 -18.57
C PHE A 341 17.03 16.67 -18.02
N GLU A 342 17.41 17.73 -18.75
CA GLU A 342 17.04 19.12 -18.43
C GLU A 342 15.58 19.45 -18.80
N SER A 343 14.96 18.66 -19.69
CA SER A 343 13.60 18.90 -20.18
C SER A 343 12.78 17.62 -20.29
N LEU A 344 11.47 17.76 -20.10
CA LEU A 344 10.51 16.67 -20.28
C LEU A 344 10.51 16.15 -21.73
N ASP A 345 10.66 17.04 -22.71
CA ASP A 345 10.69 16.66 -24.13
C ASP A 345 11.86 15.73 -24.45
N ASN A 346 13.05 16.00 -23.90
CA ASN A 346 14.22 15.14 -24.08
C ASN A 346 14.04 13.78 -23.37
N ALA A 347 13.49 13.79 -22.15
CA ALA A 347 13.18 12.56 -21.41
C ALA A 347 12.15 11.70 -22.16
N LEU A 348 11.10 12.31 -22.72
CA LEU A 348 10.10 11.64 -23.55
C LEU A 348 10.72 11.11 -24.85
N GLY A 349 11.61 11.87 -25.48
CA GLY A 349 12.36 11.45 -26.67
C GLY A 349 13.15 10.17 -26.41
N PHE A 350 13.92 10.13 -25.32
CA PHE A 350 14.68 8.95 -24.91
C PHE A 350 13.77 7.76 -24.58
N ALA A 351 12.73 7.96 -23.76
CA ALA A 351 11.80 6.90 -23.40
C ALA A 351 11.09 6.31 -24.63
N LYS A 352 10.72 7.17 -25.60
CA LYS A 352 10.13 6.78 -26.87
C LYS A 352 11.12 5.98 -27.73
N GLU A 353 12.38 6.42 -27.81
CA GLU A 353 13.40 5.69 -28.56
C GLU A 353 13.63 4.29 -27.98
N CYS A 354 13.78 4.19 -26.66
CA CYS A 354 13.89 2.91 -25.97
C CYS A 354 12.69 2.01 -26.24
N SER A 355 11.47 2.57 -26.17
CA SER A 355 10.23 1.83 -26.44
C SER A 355 10.14 1.31 -27.89
N ILE A 356 10.50 2.13 -28.88
CA ILE A 356 10.50 1.75 -30.30
C ILE A 356 11.53 0.65 -30.58
N ARG A 357 12.67 0.70 -29.88
CA ARG A 357 13.78 -0.25 -30.02
C ARG A 357 13.64 -1.47 -29.10
N HIS A 358 12.59 -1.55 -28.28
CA HIS A 358 12.38 -2.56 -27.26
C HIS A 358 13.57 -2.71 -26.29
N ILE A 359 14.12 -1.58 -25.83
CA ILE A 359 15.21 -1.51 -24.85
C ILE A 359 14.60 -1.35 -23.45
N GLY A 360 14.91 -2.30 -22.57
CA GLY A 360 14.47 -2.30 -21.17
C GLY A 360 13.18 -3.09 -20.94
N LEU A 361 12.99 -3.48 -19.68
CA LEU A 361 11.84 -4.18 -19.13
C LEU A 361 10.81 -3.22 -18.50
N ALA A 362 11.27 -2.09 -17.96
CA ALA A 362 10.42 -1.04 -17.42
C ALA A 362 11.05 0.32 -17.67
N ILE A 363 10.22 1.32 -17.97
CA ILE A 363 10.63 2.70 -18.20
C ILE A 363 9.67 3.62 -17.44
N GLY A 364 10.22 4.52 -16.63
CA GLY A 364 9.44 5.53 -15.89
C GLY A 364 10.12 6.89 -15.97
N ILE A 365 9.35 7.94 -16.28
CA ILE A 365 9.85 9.32 -16.25
C ILE A 365 9.48 9.92 -14.90
N LEU A 366 10.50 10.32 -14.14
CA LEU A 366 10.37 10.86 -12.80
C LEU A 366 10.69 12.36 -12.87
N GLY A 367 9.76 13.20 -12.41
CA GLY A 367 10.00 14.64 -12.24
C GLY A 367 10.64 14.96 -10.88
N GLU A 368 11.19 16.16 -10.73
CA GLU A 368 11.90 16.63 -9.53
C GLU A 368 11.14 16.40 -8.21
N GLU A 369 9.82 16.61 -8.21
CA GLU A 369 8.99 16.43 -7.01
C GLU A 369 8.86 14.95 -6.64
N PHE A 370 8.71 14.09 -7.64
CA PHE A 370 8.63 12.64 -7.42
C PHE A 370 9.99 12.10 -6.97
N ILE A 371 11.08 12.46 -7.66
CA ILE A 371 12.43 11.99 -7.31
C ILE A 371 12.75 12.38 -5.87
N SER A 372 12.54 13.65 -5.51
CA SER A 372 12.92 14.16 -4.21
C SER A 372 12.09 13.56 -3.07
N SER A 373 10.78 13.41 -3.26
CA SER A 373 9.90 12.76 -2.28
C SER A 373 10.10 11.24 -2.19
N PHE A 374 10.50 10.59 -3.28
CA PHE A 374 10.74 9.14 -3.33
C PHE A 374 12.04 8.74 -2.63
N ILE A 375 13.12 9.49 -2.83
CA ILE A 375 14.43 9.14 -2.26
C ILE A 375 14.61 9.65 -0.83
N ALA A 376 13.90 10.69 -0.41
CA ALA A 376 14.13 11.29 0.90
C ALA A 376 13.22 10.70 1.99
N PRO A 377 13.78 10.29 3.14
CA PRO A 377 12.99 9.77 4.26
C PRO A 377 12.29 10.86 5.08
N THR A 378 12.55 12.15 4.79
CA THR A 378 11.94 13.29 5.48
C THR A 378 11.61 14.39 4.49
N LYS A 379 10.60 15.21 4.81
CA LYS A 379 10.23 16.40 4.02
C LYS A 379 11.37 17.40 3.90
N LYS A 380 12.16 17.56 4.95
CA LYS A 380 13.33 18.44 4.94
C LYS A 380 14.35 17.95 3.92
N LEU A 381 14.72 16.67 3.99
CA LEU A 381 15.65 16.07 3.04
C LEU A 381 15.07 16.05 1.62
N ALA A 382 13.75 15.90 1.44
CA ALA A 382 13.11 15.97 0.14
C ALA A 382 13.31 17.37 -0.48
N GLU A 383 13.03 18.43 0.26
CA GLU A 383 13.23 19.80 -0.23
C GLU A 383 14.70 20.09 -0.55
N GLU A 384 15.63 19.64 0.31
CA GLU A 384 17.06 19.77 0.08
C GLU A 384 17.52 19.00 -1.17
N ALA A 385 17.10 17.73 -1.31
CA ALA A 385 17.38 16.91 -2.48
C ALA A 385 16.81 17.53 -3.75
N ARG A 386 15.57 18.03 -3.72
CA ARG A 386 14.92 18.69 -4.86
C ARG A 386 15.76 19.87 -5.36
N VAL A 387 16.23 20.73 -4.45
CA VAL A 387 17.09 21.86 -4.80
C VAL A 387 18.39 21.39 -5.44
N VAL A 388 19.02 20.35 -4.89
CA VAL A 388 20.30 19.85 -5.40
C VAL A 388 20.12 19.18 -6.77
N PHE A 389 19.23 18.20 -6.89
CA PHE A 389 18.99 17.50 -8.16
C PHE A 389 18.51 18.46 -9.25
N ALA A 390 17.45 19.24 -9.00
CA ALA A 390 16.86 20.08 -10.04
C ALA A 390 17.74 21.29 -10.39
N ARG A 391 18.32 21.99 -9.39
CA ARG A 391 18.99 23.28 -9.62
C ARG A 391 20.50 23.20 -9.66
N LYS A 392 21.13 22.35 -8.83
CA LYS A 392 22.60 22.25 -8.74
C LYS A 392 23.16 21.26 -9.74
N MET A 393 22.49 20.12 -9.90
CA MET A 393 22.88 19.08 -10.86
C MET A 393 22.23 19.26 -12.22
N GLY A 394 21.20 20.12 -12.33
CA GLY A 394 20.48 20.38 -13.58
C GLY A 394 19.56 19.24 -14.03
N MET A 395 19.10 18.40 -13.10
CA MET A 395 18.35 17.15 -13.36
C MET A 395 16.87 17.25 -12.93
N PRO A 396 16.04 18.14 -13.52
CA PRO A 396 14.62 18.23 -13.18
C PRO A 396 13.80 17.01 -13.63
N TYR A 397 14.33 16.22 -14.58
CA TYR A 397 13.74 14.96 -15.03
C TYR A 397 14.77 13.85 -15.04
N ILE A 398 14.37 12.65 -14.61
CA ILE A 398 15.19 11.44 -14.68
C ILE A 398 14.34 10.31 -15.24
N VAL A 399 14.86 9.60 -16.23
CA VAL A 399 14.24 8.37 -16.73
C VAL A 399 14.85 7.18 -15.99
N LEU A 400 14.02 6.47 -15.23
CA LEU A 400 14.32 5.15 -14.70
C LEU A 400 14.12 4.12 -15.80
N LEU A 401 15.17 3.35 -16.10
CA LEU A 401 15.11 2.19 -16.98
C LEU A 401 15.59 0.96 -16.22
N ILE A 402 14.75 -0.07 -16.17
CA ILE A 402 15.10 -1.39 -15.64
C ILE A 402 15.26 -2.32 -16.83
N GLY A 403 16.30 -3.15 -16.85
CA GLY A 403 16.52 -4.11 -17.92
C GLY A 403 17.66 -5.08 -17.63
N ASP A 404 17.84 -6.07 -18.49
CA ASP A 404 19.00 -6.96 -18.45
C ASP A 404 20.29 -6.22 -18.85
N LYS A 405 21.44 -6.89 -18.69
CA LYS A 405 22.74 -6.32 -19.06
C LYS A 405 22.83 -5.83 -20.52
N TYR A 406 22.04 -6.37 -21.45
CA TYR A 406 22.07 -5.96 -22.86
C TYR A 406 21.29 -4.66 -23.07
N ALA A 407 20.15 -4.52 -22.40
CA ALA A 407 19.42 -3.26 -22.35
C ALA A 407 20.27 -2.15 -21.71
N LEU A 408 20.89 -2.43 -20.55
CA LEU A 408 21.74 -1.46 -19.86
C LEU A 408 22.96 -1.05 -20.71
N ARG A 409 23.58 -2.03 -21.40
CA ARG A 409 24.67 -1.75 -22.34
C ARG A 409 24.20 -0.89 -23.52
N SER A 410 23.02 -1.17 -24.07
CA SER A 410 22.46 -0.41 -25.19
C SER A 410 22.23 1.06 -24.82
N VAL A 411 21.75 1.33 -23.60
CA VAL A 411 21.61 2.70 -23.07
C VAL A 411 22.97 3.39 -22.98
N GLY A 412 24.01 2.69 -22.50
CA GLY A 412 25.37 3.23 -22.47
C GLY A 412 25.94 3.54 -23.87
N GLU A 413 25.69 2.66 -24.85
CA GLU A 413 26.12 2.83 -26.24
C GLU A 413 25.35 3.95 -26.97
N MET A 414 24.17 4.33 -26.49
CA MET A 414 23.42 5.51 -26.98
C MET A 414 24.09 6.83 -26.59
N GLY A 415 25.11 6.81 -25.72
CA GLY A 415 25.92 7.98 -25.37
C GLY A 415 25.31 8.91 -24.31
N TYR A 416 24.20 8.50 -23.70
CA TYR A 416 23.58 9.24 -22.61
C TYR A 416 24.39 9.10 -21.32
N PRO A 417 24.47 10.16 -20.49
CA PRO A 417 25.01 10.07 -19.14
C PRO A 417 24.08 9.19 -18.29
N VAL A 418 24.67 8.35 -17.43
CA VAL A 418 23.91 7.37 -16.63
C VAL A 418 24.35 7.45 -15.18
N ILE A 419 23.36 7.40 -14.27
CA ILE A 419 23.56 7.11 -12.86
C ILE A 419 23.24 5.63 -12.67
N ASP A 420 24.28 4.83 -12.45
CA ASP A 420 24.15 3.41 -12.16
C ASP A 420 23.70 3.16 -10.71
N GLN A 421 23.45 1.90 -10.38
CA GLN A 421 23.00 1.51 -9.06
C GLN A 421 23.98 1.89 -7.94
N LYS A 422 25.30 1.81 -8.18
CA LYS A 422 26.31 2.13 -7.17
C LYS A 422 26.31 3.63 -6.89
N LEU A 423 26.34 4.46 -7.93
CA LEU A 423 26.28 5.90 -7.78
C LEU A 423 24.96 6.35 -7.15
N PHE A 424 23.84 5.74 -7.54
CA PHE A 424 22.55 6.01 -6.92
C PHE A 424 22.56 5.72 -5.40
N GLN A 425 23.14 4.59 -4.98
CA GLN A 425 23.30 4.26 -3.56
C GLN A 425 24.16 5.30 -2.84
N THR A 426 25.28 5.74 -3.43
CA THR A 426 26.14 6.80 -2.87
C THR A 426 25.36 8.10 -2.68
N LEU A 427 24.61 8.54 -3.70
CA LEU A 427 23.78 9.75 -3.63
C LEU A 427 22.68 9.61 -2.57
N TYR A 428 22.05 8.44 -2.49
CA TYR A 428 20.98 8.15 -1.53
C TYR A 428 21.47 8.13 -0.08
N GLN A 429 22.55 7.40 0.22
CA GLN A 429 23.13 7.34 1.56
C GLN A 429 23.83 8.65 1.95
N GLY A 430 24.24 9.43 0.95
CA GLY A 430 24.80 10.77 1.08
C GLY A 430 23.77 11.89 1.14
N LEU A 431 22.46 11.60 1.13
CA LEU A 431 21.38 12.61 1.17
C LEU A 431 21.60 13.72 2.21
N PRO A 432 21.99 13.41 3.47
CA PRO A 432 22.23 14.45 4.48
C PRO A 432 23.39 15.41 4.15
N SER A 433 24.31 14.99 3.29
CA SER A 433 25.51 15.73 2.88
C SER A 433 25.34 16.39 1.51
N LEU A 434 24.20 16.27 0.83
CA LEU A 434 23.99 16.86 -0.51
C LEU A 434 24.09 18.39 -0.57
N ASN A 435 24.01 19.07 0.58
CA ASN A 435 24.20 20.52 0.67
C ASN A 435 25.53 20.90 1.35
N SER A 436 26.45 19.95 1.54
CA SER A 436 27.77 20.23 2.08
C SER A 436 28.58 21.13 1.12
N ALA A 437 29.50 21.91 1.67
CA ALA A 437 30.37 22.75 0.86
C ALA A 437 31.24 21.88 -0.05
N GLU A 438 31.73 20.76 0.47
CA GLU A 438 32.55 19.78 -0.24
C GLU A 438 31.85 19.21 -1.47
N TRP A 439 30.56 18.88 -1.37
CA TRP A 439 29.78 18.39 -2.50
C TRP A 439 29.49 19.49 -3.53
N LEU A 440 29.11 20.68 -3.06
CA LEU A 440 28.79 21.80 -3.94
C LEU A 440 30.02 22.33 -4.69
N ASP A 441 31.18 22.34 -4.04
CA ASP A 441 32.45 22.71 -4.65
C ASP A 441 32.86 21.66 -5.69
N LEU A 442 32.73 20.37 -5.39
CA LEU A 442 32.97 19.29 -6.37
C LEU A 442 32.07 19.44 -7.60
N LEU A 443 30.76 19.68 -7.42
CA LEU A 443 29.86 19.92 -8.53
C LEU A 443 30.28 21.17 -9.32
N GLY A 444 30.66 22.25 -8.63
CA GLY A 444 31.13 23.49 -9.26
C GLY A 444 32.39 23.32 -10.10
N GLU A 445 33.35 22.50 -9.64
CA GLU A 445 34.59 22.18 -10.36
C GLU A 445 34.36 21.31 -11.60
N LEU A 446 33.35 20.43 -11.55
CA LEU A 446 33.05 19.46 -12.60
C LEU A 446 31.96 19.90 -13.58
N THR A 447 31.30 21.03 -13.33
CA THR A 447 30.28 21.56 -14.24
C THR A 447 30.96 22.19 -15.46
N GLU A 448 30.95 21.47 -16.57
CA GLU A 448 31.44 21.93 -17.88
C GLU A 448 30.30 22.50 -18.75
N ASP A 449 30.61 22.88 -20.00
CA ASP A 449 29.62 23.36 -20.99
C ASP A 449 28.61 22.28 -21.46
N GLU A 450 28.93 20.99 -21.32
CA GLU A 450 28.03 19.87 -21.68
C GLU A 450 27.25 19.38 -20.43
N PRO A 451 25.90 19.41 -20.45
CA PRO A 451 25.09 18.93 -19.34
C PRO A 451 25.43 17.49 -18.92
N PHE A 452 25.66 17.31 -17.62
CA PHE A 452 25.94 16.01 -17.00
C PHE A 452 27.21 15.30 -17.48
N SER A 453 28.13 15.98 -18.18
CA SER A 453 29.38 15.36 -18.69
C SER A 453 30.19 14.69 -17.58
N TYR A 454 30.15 15.25 -16.37
CA TYR A 454 30.79 14.70 -15.18
C TYR A 454 30.34 13.28 -14.82
N LEU A 455 29.11 12.87 -15.16
CA LEU A 455 28.65 11.49 -14.97
C LEU A 455 29.39 10.48 -15.86
N LYS A 456 29.99 10.94 -16.97
CA LYS A 456 30.80 10.11 -17.87
C LYS A 456 32.25 9.95 -17.37
N LEU A 457 32.66 10.71 -16.35
CA LEU A 457 33.99 10.58 -15.76
C LEU A 457 34.08 9.30 -14.94
N GLY A 458 34.98 8.38 -15.33
CA GLY A 458 35.13 7.08 -14.65
C GLY A 458 35.47 7.17 -13.15
N LYS A 459 35.89 8.34 -12.65
CA LYS A 459 36.19 8.60 -11.23
C LYS A 459 35.08 9.34 -10.47
N PHE A 460 34.01 9.77 -11.14
CA PHE A 460 32.97 10.59 -10.49
C PHE A 460 32.34 9.88 -9.29
N GLY A 461 32.06 8.58 -9.39
CA GLY A 461 31.53 7.79 -8.28
C GLY A 461 32.44 7.79 -7.05
N GLU A 462 33.76 7.65 -7.24
CA GLU A 462 34.74 7.70 -6.15
C GLU A 462 34.82 9.10 -5.52
N LEU A 463 34.78 10.14 -6.34
CA LEU A 463 34.77 11.53 -5.86
C LEU A 463 33.49 11.85 -5.10
N ALA A 464 32.34 11.37 -5.57
CA ALA A 464 31.06 11.52 -4.90
C ALA A 464 31.03 10.79 -3.55
N GLU A 465 31.61 9.59 -3.48
CA GLU A 465 31.74 8.83 -2.23
C GLU A 465 32.59 9.58 -1.20
N ILE A 466 33.71 10.19 -1.64
CA ILE A 466 34.57 11.02 -0.76
C ILE A 466 33.84 12.27 -0.29
N ALA A 467 33.18 13.00 -1.20
CA ALA A 467 32.56 14.29 -0.90
C ALA A 467 31.29 14.16 -0.04
N LEU A 468 30.49 13.11 -0.27
CA LEU A 468 29.25 12.88 0.47
C LEU A 468 29.46 12.11 1.76
N ALA A 469 30.56 11.36 1.88
CA ALA A 469 30.87 10.48 3.01
C ALA A 469 29.63 9.68 3.46
N PRO A 470 29.05 8.85 2.55
CA PRO A 470 27.79 8.16 2.81
C PRO A 470 27.89 7.29 4.07
N SER A 471 26.78 7.21 4.81
CA SER A 471 26.71 6.32 5.97
C SER A 471 26.91 4.85 5.53
N PRO A 472 27.63 4.02 6.30
CA PRO A 472 27.78 2.60 5.98
C PRO A 472 26.41 1.91 5.83
N ALA A 473 26.32 1.03 4.83
CA ALA A 473 25.11 0.27 4.50
C ALA A 473 24.66 -0.68 5.62
#